data_AF-A0A357LY86-F1
#
_entry.id   AF-A0A357LY86-F1
#
_cell.length_a   1.000
_cell.length_b   1.000
_cell.length_c   1.000
_cell.angle_alpha   90.00
_cell.angle_beta   90.00
_cell.angle_gamma   90.00
#
_symmetry.space_group_name_H-M   'P 1'
#
loop_
_entity.id
_entity.type
_entity.pdbx_description
1 polymer ?
#
loop_
_entity_poly.entity_id
_entity_poly.type
_entity_poly.pdbx_seq_one_letter_code
_entity_poly.pdbx_strand_id
1 'polypeptide(L)'
;QFDLPGCAAMSDEALENTLKEEGIIRNWMKIKTIRDNARMLQDLSQHYGNLGTFFSDWQSTEYCDNVHQLAASGARLGGKTAQLTLRRLGVDSLIYTNDVIAALKREGVINSAP
;
A
#
# COMPACT_ATOMS: atom_id res chain seq x y z
N GLN A 1 15.35 -9.13 -6.04
CA GLN A 1 15.25 -7.66 -6.17
C GLN A 1 13.87 -7.34 -6.72
N PHE A 2 13.19 -6.27 -6.28
CA PHE A 2 11.90 -5.87 -6.83
C PHE A 2 12.12 -5.01 -8.09
N ASP A 3 12.22 -5.66 -9.25
CA ASP A 3 12.23 -4.97 -10.54
C ASP A 3 10.78 -4.84 -11.04
N LEU A 4 10.38 -3.64 -11.44
CA LEU A 4 8.98 -3.35 -11.71
C LEU A 4 8.45 -4.10 -12.96
N PRO A 5 9.15 -4.12 -14.11
CA PRO A 5 8.74 -4.88 -15.29
C PRO A 5 8.61 -6.39 -15.05
N GLY A 6 9.59 -7.00 -14.40
CA GLY A 6 9.61 -8.43 -14.10
C GLY A 6 8.47 -8.82 -13.17
N CYS A 7 8.23 -8.05 -12.10
CA CYS A 7 7.09 -8.30 -11.20
C CYS A 7 5.74 -8.19 -11.92
N ALA A 8 5.56 -7.19 -12.79
CA ALA A 8 4.30 -7.00 -13.54
C ALA A 8 4.02 -8.11 -14.56
N ALA A 9 5.08 -8.74 -15.09
CA ALA A 9 5.04 -9.80 -16.09
C ALA A 9 4.91 -11.22 -15.52
N MET A 10 4.96 -11.40 -14.19
CA MET A 10 4.90 -12.74 -13.58
C MET A 10 3.63 -13.51 -13.98
N SER A 11 3.79 -14.74 -14.46
CA SER A 11 2.66 -15.66 -14.65
C SER A 11 2.15 -16.20 -13.31
N ASP A 12 1.00 -16.87 -13.31
CA ASP A 12 0.50 -17.52 -12.09
C ASP A 12 1.46 -18.63 -11.63
N GLU A 13 2.06 -19.38 -12.55
CA GLU A 13 3.07 -20.40 -12.26
C GLU A 13 4.33 -19.80 -11.62
N ALA A 14 4.77 -18.61 -12.07
CA ALA A 14 5.89 -17.90 -11.47
C ALA A 14 5.59 -17.44 -10.03
N LEU A 15 4.36 -16.98 -9.78
CA LEU A 15 3.90 -16.63 -8.43
C LEU A 15 3.78 -17.87 -7.53
N GLU A 16 3.33 -19.00 -8.07
CA GLU A 16 3.27 -20.27 -7.34
C GLU A 16 4.66 -20.80 -7.01
N ASN A 17 5.63 -20.65 -7.91
CA ASN A 17 7.02 -20.99 -7.61
C ASN A 17 7.59 -20.09 -6.52
N THR A 18 7.20 -18.81 -6.48
CA THR A 18 7.57 -17.91 -5.38
C THR A 18 7.09 -18.43 -4.03
N LEU A 19 5.91 -19.09 -3.94
CA LEU A 19 5.43 -19.70 -2.68
C LEU A 19 6.33 -20.82 -2.14
N LYS A 20 7.14 -21.45 -2.98
CA LYS A 20 8.03 -22.56 -2.59
C LYS A 20 9.32 -22.04 -1.97
N GLU A 21 9.68 -20.78 -2.21
CA GLU A 21 10.88 -20.16 -1.68
C GLU A 21 10.88 -20.16 -0.14
N GLU A 22 12.07 -20.29 0.44
CA GLU A 22 12.30 -20.15 1.87
C GLU A 22 12.54 -18.68 2.23
N GLY A 23 12.20 -18.29 3.46
CA GLY A 23 12.38 -16.92 3.93
C GLY A 23 11.30 -15.92 3.53
N ILE A 24 10.25 -16.36 2.83
CA ILE A 24 9.08 -15.51 2.50
C ILE A 24 7.82 -15.93 3.28
N ILE A 25 6.86 -15.00 3.37
CA ILE A 25 5.52 -15.32 3.89
C ILE A 25 4.75 -16.09 2.81
N ARG A 26 4.60 -17.41 3.00
CA ARG A 26 3.91 -18.33 2.08
C ARG A 26 2.38 -18.19 2.14
N ASN A 27 1.87 -17.04 1.71
CA ASN A 27 0.44 -16.75 1.61
C ASN A 27 0.09 -16.34 0.18
N TRP A 28 -0.69 -17.16 -0.52
CA TRP A 28 -1.04 -16.95 -1.92
C TRP A 28 -1.63 -15.56 -2.19
N MET A 29 -2.58 -15.13 -1.36
CA MET A 29 -3.25 -13.83 -1.51
C MET A 29 -2.29 -12.65 -1.34
N LYS A 30 -1.21 -12.79 -0.56
CA LYS A 30 -0.16 -11.76 -0.45
C LYS A 30 0.80 -11.82 -1.63
N ILE A 31 1.20 -13.01 -2.08
CA ILE A 31 2.12 -13.16 -3.21
C ILE A 31 1.50 -12.63 -4.50
N LYS A 32 0.23 -12.91 -4.77
CA LYS A 32 -0.47 -12.40 -5.95
C LYS A 32 -0.44 -10.87 -6.06
N THR A 33 -0.46 -10.16 -4.93
CA THR A 33 -0.40 -8.69 -4.94
C THR A 33 0.92 -8.11 -5.46
N ILE A 34 2.01 -8.89 -5.52
CA ILE A 34 3.29 -8.43 -6.07
C ILE A 34 3.07 -7.99 -7.53
N ARG A 35 2.43 -8.86 -8.33
CA ARG A 35 2.13 -8.59 -9.73
C ARG A 35 1.10 -7.47 -9.89
N ASP A 36 0.00 -7.55 -9.14
CA ASP A 36 -1.11 -6.61 -9.28
C ASP A 36 -0.67 -5.18 -8.91
N ASN A 37 0.11 -5.02 -7.84
CA ASN A 37 0.66 -3.72 -7.46
C ASN A 37 1.78 -3.27 -8.40
N ALA A 38 2.60 -4.18 -8.95
CA ALA A 38 3.60 -3.81 -9.95
C ALA A 38 2.95 -3.23 -11.21
N ARG A 39 1.84 -3.82 -11.68
CA ARG A 39 1.07 -3.28 -12.82
C ARG A 39 0.51 -1.89 -12.51
N MET A 40 -0.14 -1.72 -11.36
CA MET A 40 -0.63 -0.41 -10.92
C MET A 40 0.48 0.64 -10.88
N LEU A 41 1.66 0.31 -10.35
CA LEU A 41 2.79 1.23 -10.31
C LEU A 41 3.35 1.54 -11.71
N GLN A 42 3.33 0.58 -12.65
CA GLN A 42 3.68 0.88 -14.05
C GLN A 42 2.69 1.87 -14.67
N ASP A 43 1.40 1.65 -14.47
CA ASP A 43 0.36 2.54 -14.99
C ASP A 43 0.54 3.95 -14.43
N LEU A 44 0.75 4.09 -13.12
CA LEU A 44 1.05 5.38 -12.49
C LEU A 44 2.32 6.02 -13.07
N SER A 45 3.39 5.24 -13.24
CA SER A 45 4.63 5.75 -13.83
C SER A 45 4.42 6.26 -15.26
N GLN A 46 3.56 5.63 -16.06
CA GLN A 46 3.25 6.07 -17.42
C GLN A 46 2.40 7.36 -17.41
N HIS A 47 1.42 7.45 -16.53
CA HIS A 47 0.51 8.60 -16.46
C HIS A 47 1.20 9.87 -15.91
N TYR A 48 2.09 9.72 -14.93
CA TYR A 48 2.73 10.84 -14.22
C TYR A 48 4.22 11.01 -14.61
N GLY A 49 4.69 10.29 -15.62
CA GLY A 49 6.07 10.31 -16.11
C GLY A 49 7.05 9.46 -15.29
N ASN A 50 6.93 9.47 -13.95
CA ASN A 50 7.61 8.53 -13.07
C ASN A 50 6.93 8.45 -11.69
N LEU A 51 7.23 7.39 -10.94
CA LEU A 51 6.68 7.19 -9.58
C LEU A 51 7.12 8.27 -8.59
N GLY A 52 8.35 8.79 -8.72
CA GLY A 52 8.87 9.83 -7.84
C GLY A 52 8.02 11.09 -7.90
N THR A 53 7.70 11.56 -9.11
CA THR A 53 6.77 12.68 -9.35
C THR A 53 5.40 12.42 -8.75
N PHE A 54 4.84 11.23 -8.96
CA PHE A 54 3.52 10.90 -8.41
C PHE A 54 3.48 10.97 -6.88
N PHE A 55 4.48 10.40 -6.19
CA PHE A 55 4.50 10.36 -4.73
C PHE A 55 5.06 11.64 -4.07
N SER A 56 5.87 12.43 -4.77
CA SER A 56 6.42 13.69 -4.23
C SER A 56 5.36 14.75 -3.99
N ASP A 57 4.24 14.66 -4.72
CA ASP A 57 3.14 15.64 -4.64
C ASP A 57 2.22 15.39 -3.44
N TRP A 58 2.41 14.28 -2.70
CA TRP A 58 1.54 13.91 -1.60
C TRP A 58 1.76 14.78 -0.35
N GLN A 59 0.70 15.42 0.10
CA GLN A 59 0.71 16.28 1.28
C GLN A 59 -0.03 15.65 2.46
N SER A 60 0.45 15.93 3.68
CA SER A 60 -0.20 15.47 4.92
C SER A 60 -1.63 16.00 5.09
N THR A 61 -1.93 17.17 4.54
CA THR A 61 -3.27 17.78 4.56
C THR A 61 -4.28 17.02 3.72
N GLU A 62 -3.84 16.17 2.79
CA GLU A 62 -4.65 15.35 1.89
C GLU A 62 -4.71 13.88 2.35
N TYR A 63 -4.51 13.64 3.65
CA TYR A 63 -4.38 12.30 4.22
C TYR A 63 -5.49 11.33 3.78
N CYS A 64 -6.76 11.73 3.87
CA CYS A 64 -7.88 10.86 3.50
C CYS A 64 -7.84 10.48 2.02
N ASP A 65 -7.55 11.45 1.15
CA ASP A 65 -7.49 11.23 -0.30
C ASP A 65 -6.31 10.34 -0.65
N ASN A 66 -5.14 10.56 -0.04
CA ASN A 66 -3.96 9.72 -0.24
C ASN A 66 -4.19 8.27 0.22
N VAL A 67 -4.87 8.07 1.36
CA VAL A 67 -5.28 6.73 1.83
C VAL A 67 -6.27 6.08 0.86
N HIS A 68 -7.28 6.82 0.41
CA HIS A 68 -8.27 6.32 -0.54
C HIS A 68 -7.64 5.97 -1.89
N GLN A 69 -6.71 6.78 -2.37
CA GLN A 69 -6.00 6.54 -3.62
C GLN A 69 -5.26 5.20 -3.59
N LEU A 70 -4.55 4.90 -2.49
CA LEU A 70 -3.89 3.60 -2.29
C LEU A 70 -4.88 2.44 -2.19
N ALA A 71 -5.98 2.63 -1.47
CA ALA A 71 -6.99 1.60 -1.30
C ALA A 71 -7.73 1.27 -2.61
N ALA A 72 -7.98 2.28 -3.44
CA ALA A 72 -8.74 2.15 -4.68
C ALA A 72 -7.90 1.53 -5.81
N SER A 73 -6.62 1.91 -5.91
CA SER A 73 -5.73 1.45 -7.00
C SER A 73 -4.92 0.20 -6.64
N GLY A 74 -4.66 -0.03 -5.34
CA GLY A 74 -3.73 -1.05 -4.89
C GLY A 74 -4.37 -2.33 -4.35
N ALA A 75 -3.79 -3.48 -4.70
CA ALA A 75 -4.16 -4.76 -4.14
C ALA A 75 -3.67 -4.87 -2.68
N ARG A 76 -4.62 -4.94 -1.74
CA ARG A 76 -4.38 -5.01 -0.28
C ARG A 76 -3.59 -3.82 0.29
N LEU A 77 -3.67 -2.66 -0.37
CA LEU A 77 -3.02 -1.43 0.08
C LEU A 77 -3.95 -0.49 0.87
N GLY A 78 -5.16 -0.91 1.23
CA GLY A 78 -6.07 -0.12 2.07
C GLY A 78 -5.84 -0.22 3.58
N GLY A 79 -6.69 0.45 4.35
CA GLY A 79 -6.69 0.41 5.82
C GLY A 79 -5.33 0.76 6.43
N LYS A 80 -4.84 -0.07 7.36
CA LYS A 80 -3.56 0.15 8.04
C LYS A 80 -2.36 0.17 7.09
N THR A 81 -2.43 -0.59 6.00
CA THR A 81 -1.35 -0.66 5.01
C THR A 81 -1.15 0.69 4.34
N ALA A 82 -2.22 1.36 3.91
CA ALA A 82 -2.16 2.70 3.33
C ALA A 82 -1.46 3.69 4.28
N GLN A 83 -1.91 3.72 5.54
CA GLN A 83 -1.38 4.62 6.58
C GLN A 83 0.13 4.42 6.79
N LEU A 84 0.57 3.16 6.83
CA LEU A 84 1.98 2.81 6.96
C LEU A 84 2.78 3.17 5.71
N THR A 85 2.22 2.99 4.51
CA THR A 85 2.85 3.36 3.24
C THR A 85 3.11 4.86 3.20
N LEU A 86 2.13 5.70 3.55
CA LEU A 86 2.31 7.16 3.60
C LEU A 86 3.49 7.57 4.48
N ARG A 87 3.50 7.05 5.72
CA ARG A 87 4.59 7.29 6.68
C ARG A 87 5.94 6.82 6.18
N ARG A 88 6.00 5.68 5.49
CA ARG A 88 7.25 5.14 4.92
C ARG A 88 7.74 5.92 3.71
N LEU A 89 6.84 6.55 2.97
CA LEU A 89 7.17 7.47 1.87
C LEU A 89 7.54 8.88 2.36
N GLY A 90 7.53 9.12 3.68
CA GLY A 90 7.94 10.39 4.27
C GLY A 90 6.81 11.40 4.45
N VAL A 91 5.57 11.04 4.11
CA VAL A 91 4.39 11.88 4.40
C VAL A 91 4.15 11.88 5.91
N ASP A 92 4.00 13.07 6.50
CA ASP A 92 3.72 13.19 7.93
C ASP A 92 2.25 12.88 8.22
N SER A 93 1.93 11.59 8.24
CA SER A 93 0.56 11.08 8.31
C SER A 93 0.25 10.41 9.65
N LEU A 94 -1.05 10.39 9.98
CA LEU A 94 -1.60 9.67 11.13
C LEU A 94 -1.54 8.16 10.91
N ILE A 95 -1.43 7.42 12.02
CA ILE A 95 -1.58 5.97 12.07
C ILE A 95 -2.56 5.65 13.21
N TYR A 96 -3.75 5.12 12.88
CA TYR A 96 -4.77 4.77 13.87
C TYR A 96 -4.42 3.44 14.55
N THR A 97 -3.46 3.46 15.49
CA THR A 97 -3.14 2.29 16.33
C THR A 97 -4.28 2.03 17.31
N ASN A 98 -4.27 0.84 17.93
CA ASN A 98 -5.29 0.50 18.92
C ASN A 98 -5.32 1.51 20.07
N ASP A 99 -4.16 1.99 20.53
CA ASP A 99 -4.07 2.98 21.61
C ASP A 99 -4.57 4.36 21.18
N VAL A 100 -4.27 4.79 19.95
CA VAL A 100 -4.82 6.05 19.39
C VAL A 100 -6.33 5.95 19.29
N ILE A 101 -6.87 4.85 18.78
CA ILE A 101 -8.31 4.62 18.69
C ILE A 101 -8.94 4.61 20.09
N ALA A 102 -8.31 3.95 21.07
CA ALA A 102 -8.81 3.90 22.45
C ALA A 102 -8.81 5.28 23.11
N ALA A 103 -7.77 6.08 22.89
CA ALA A 103 -7.71 7.46 23.37
C ALA A 103 -8.79 8.32 22.72
N LEU A 104 -8.96 8.27 21.39
CA LEU A 104 -9.99 9.01 20.68
C LEU A 104 -11.40 8.62 21.12
N LYS A 105 -11.65 7.34 21.41
CA LYS A 105 -12.92 6.88 21.99
C LYS A 105 -13.13 7.43 23.40
N ARG A 106 -12.11 7.40 24.25
CA ARG A 106 -12.17 7.91 25.63
C ARG A 106 -12.50 9.40 25.65
N GLU A 107 -11.90 10.17 24.74
CA GLU A 107 -12.17 11.61 24.59
C GLU A 107 -13.46 11.92 23.81
N GLY A 108 -14.23 10.89 23.40
CA GLY A 108 -15.51 11.07 22.70
C GLY A 108 -15.39 11.60 21.26
N VAL A 109 -14.20 11.53 20.65
CA VAL A 109 -13.97 11.98 19.27
C VAL A 109 -14.52 11.00 18.23
N ILE A 110 -14.45 9.69 18.53
CA ILE A 110 -14.97 8.62 17.65
C ILE A 110 -15.74 7.57 18.45
N ASN A 111 -16.71 6.93 17.82
CA ASN A 111 -17.49 5.84 18.42
C ASN A 111 -16.92 4.45 18.08
N SER A 112 -16.38 4.30 16.87
CA SER A 112 -15.80 3.06 16.36
C SER A 112 -14.46 3.34 15.66
N ALA A 113 -13.70 2.27 15.39
CA ALA A 113 -12.53 2.43 14.54
C ALA A 113 -12.97 2.93 13.15
N PRO A 114 -12.25 3.90 12.56
CA PRO A 114 -12.49 4.35 11.20
C PRO A 114 -12.07 3.31 10.14
#